data_AF-A0A7C7VNB2-F1
#
_entry.id   AF-A0A7C7VNB2-F1
#
_cell.length_a   1.000
_cell.length_b   1.000
_cell.length_c   1.000
_cell.angle_alpha   90.00
_cell.angle_beta   90.00
_cell.angle_gamma   90.00
#
_symmetry.space_group_name_H-M   'P 1'
#
loop_
_entity.id
_entity.type
_entity.pdbx_description
1 polymer ?
#
loop_
_entity_poly.entity_id
_entity_poly.type
_entity_poly.pdbx_seq_one_letter_code
_entity_poly.pdbx_strand_id
1 'polypeptide(L)'
;MSRKRKVKCPKCGKLVYEDEILATDVGEICSNCYTALLARDVVIDALKGEDRILRSGEAEAICRHVFLLISDHSWLQPLYRIIDFIVMKYYQGENVKISELTRMWKRKFERTGRSPRFRLDSAIMLLENLGIVERSTEAGPDNESSVEVLNPTPQLIRFLESGIDMGPIAILALSIFERRYFDIRPLRLAIETVQDVVIDEEGNEIDRFALYEPRYECTICGDVFRTREEISHHIKESHEIHMSINDYIIERKGKKKGYLIPISHFYFKGRRLGLSPEDVNKILSRKICALKALVPPGIKKGKDALIKNKDTISLLVDPLWIKYCARIKSRGLERERARW
;
A
#
# COMPACT_ATOMS: atom_id res chain seq x y z
N MET A 1 17.56 -34.86 -0.08
CA MET A 1 17.13 -33.47 0.24
C MET A 1 17.70 -33.13 1.62
N SER A 2 18.66 -32.21 1.71
CA SER A 2 19.14 -31.76 3.02
C SER A 2 18.00 -31.05 3.76
N ARG A 3 17.83 -31.34 5.05
CA ARG A 3 16.86 -30.61 5.88
C ARG A 3 17.39 -29.19 6.04
N LYS A 4 16.71 -28.21 5.42
CA LYS A 4 17.04 -26.79 5.61
C LYS A 4 16.97 -26.43 7.10
N ARG A 5 18.06 -25.87 7.63
CA ARG A 5 18.16 -25.42 9.02
C ARG A 5 17.23 -24.23 9.23
N LYS A 6 16.50 -24.22 10.36
CA LYS A 6 15.70 -23.07 10.78
C LYS A 6 16.47 -22.28 11.83
N VAL A 7 16.50 -20.97 11.69
CA VAL A 7 17.16 -20.02 12.59
C VAL A 7 16.18 -18.95 13.03
N LYS A 8 16.37 -18.36 14.21
CA LYS A 8 15.55 -17.23 14.66
C LYS A 8 16.06 -15.95 14.00
N CYS A 9 15.20 -15.24 13.30
CA CYS A 9 15.50 -13.91 12.80
C CYS A 9 15.91 -12.98 13.95
N PRO A 10 17.07 -12.31 13.91
CA PRO A 10 17.49 -11.38 14.95
C PRO A 10 16.52 -10.20 15.12
N LYS A 11 15.95 -9.70 14.02
CA LYS A 11 15.00 -8.58 14.02
C LYS A 11 13.58 -8.97 14.43
N CYS A 12 13.00 -10.09 13.95
CA CYS A 12 11.62 -10.48 14.30
C CYS A 12 11.43 -11.68 15.23
N GLY A 13 12.49 -12.40 15.58
CA GLY A 13 12.45 -13.59 16.43
C GLY A 13 11.75 -14.81 15.85
N LYS A 14 11.13 -14.72 14.66
CA LYS A 14 10.49 -15.85 13.98
C LYS A 14 11.53 -16.85 13.51
N LEU A 15 11.21 -18.13 13.65
CA LEU A 15 11.95 -19.20 13.01
C LEU A 15 11.72 -19.13 11.50
N VAL A 16 12.77 -18.83 10.77
CA VAL A 16 12.82 -18.80 9.30
C VAL A 16 13.88 -19.77 8.84
N TYR A 17 13.90 -20.11 7.55
CA TYR A 17 15.02 -20.90 7.04
C TYR A 17 16.28 -20.03 7.00
N GLU A 18 17.45 -20.64 7.19
CA GLU A 18 18.74 -19.94 7.22
C GLU A 18 19.00 -19.17 5.91
N ASP A 19 18.53 -19.69 4.77
CA ASP A 19 18.58 -19.02 3.46
C ASP A 19 17.58 -17.87 3.30
N GLU A 20 16.69 -17.66 4.28
CA GLU A 20 15.80 -16.50 4.34
C GLU A 20 16.38 -15.36 5.21
N ILE A 21 17.54 -15.55 5.85
CA ILE A 21 18.26 -14.49 6.56
C ILE A 21 19.11 -13.71 5.56
N LEU A 22 18.92 -12.40 5.57
CA LEU A 22 19.63 -11.42 4.77
C LEU A 22 20.53 -10.61 5.70
N ALA A 23 21.83 -10.58 5.42
CA ALA A 23 22.75 -9.67 6.08
C ALA A 23 22.55 -8.27 5.50
N THR A 24 22.05 -7.30 6.28
CA THR A 24 21.82 -5.92 5.82
C THR A 24 22.73 -4.95 6.54
N ASP A 25 22.76 -3.70 6.07
CA ASP A 25 23.40 -2.56 6.75
C ASP A 25 22.87 -2.35 8.18
N VAL A 26 21.63 -2.76 8.45
CA VAL A 26 21.01 -2.76 9.79
C VAL A 26 21.10 -4.10 10.53
N GLY A 27 21.98 -5.00 10.07
CA GLY A 27 22.24 -6.32 10.66
C GLY A 27 21.55 -7.48 9.94
N GLU A 28 21.66 -8.69 10.50
CA GLU A 28 21.01 -9.88 9.97
C GLU A 28 19.51 -9.87 10.26
N ILE A 29 18.68 -9.90 9.20
CA ILE A 29 17.24 -9.87 9.32
C ILE A 29 16.62 -10.86 8.33
N CYS A 30 15.44 -11.41 8.63
CA CYS A 30 14.78 -12.26 7.65
C CYS A 30 14.19 -11.45 6.49
N SER A 31 13.98 -12.11 5.35
CA SER A 31 13.34 -11.55 4.14
C SER A 31 12.05 -10.78 4.46
N ASN A 32 11.23 -11.29 5.38
CA ASN A 32 10.02 -10.61 5.85
C ASN A 32 10.31 -9.23 6.49
N CYS A 33 11.32 -9.15 7.36
CA CYS A 33 11.73 -7.89 7.98
C CYS A 33 12.35 -6.95 6.95
N TYR A 34 13.07 -7.49 5.99
CA TYR A 34 13.71 -6.72 4.94
C TYR A 34 12.69 -6.09 3.98
N THR A 35 11.70 -6.84 3.51
CA THR A 35 10.61 -6.30 2.69
C THR A 35 9.83 -5.22 3.46
N ALA A 36 9.61 -5.41 4.76
CA ALA A 36 9.01 -4.41 5.63
C ALA A 36 9.83 -3.12 5.71
N LEU A 37 11.16 -3.22 5.85
CA LEU A 37 12.05 -2.06 5.85
C LEU A 37 12.12 -1.39 4.48
N LEU A 38 12.21 -2.14 3.39
CA LEU A 38 12.15 -1.58 2.04
C LEU A 38 10.83 -0.86 1.78
N ALA A 39 9.71 -1.45 2.22
CA ALA A 39 8.40 -0.81 2.15
C ALA A 39 8.37 0.50 2.94
N ARG A 40 8.97 0.52 4.13
CA ARG A 40 9.14 1.72 4.96
C ARG A 40 9.96 2.78 4.25
N ASP A 41 11.15 2.43 3.77
CA ASP A 41 12.06 3.39 3.13
C ASP A 41 11.44 3.97 1.86
N VAL A 42 10.79 3.14 1.04
CA VAL A 42 10.11 3.61 -0.19
C VAL A 42 8.99 4.57 0.14
N VAL A 43 8.20 4.30 1.17
CA VAL A 43 7.13 5.22 1.58
C VAL A 43 7.72 6.49 2.18
N ILE A 44 8.70 6.40 3.09
CA ILE A 44 9.36 7.58 3.67
C ILE A 44 9.93 8.48 2.56
N ASP A 45 10.59 7.90 1.56
CA ASP A 45 11.20 8.68 0.48
C ASP A 45 10.14 9.27 -0.46
N ALA A 46 9.06 8.54 -0.72
CA ALA A 46 7.91 9.07 -1.46
C ALA A 46 7.25 10.26 -0.73
N LEU A 47 7.29 10.27 0.61
CA LEU A 47 6.71 11.31 1.44
C LEU A 47 7.65 12.52 1.63
N LYS A 48 8.96 12.32 1.56
CA LYS A 48 9.95 13.40 1.68
C LYS A 48 10.03 14.30 0.44
N GLY A 49 9.40 13.92 -0.68
CA GLY A 49 9.41 14.72 -1.91
C GLY A 49 10.80 14.86 -2.55
N GLU A 50 11.82 14.16 -2.05
CA GLU A 50 13.17 14.11 -2.62
C GLU A 50 13.20 13.45 -4.00
N ASP A 51 12.09 12.80 -4.38
CA ASP A 51 11.96 12.03 -5.61
C ASP A 51 10.71 12.48 -6.39
N ARG A 52 10.91 13.21 -7.50
CA ARG A 52 9.84 13.82 -8.34
C ARG A 52 8.87 12.80 -8.96
N ILE A 53 9.15 11.50 -8.85
CA ILE A 53 8.47 10.42 -9.58
C ILE A 53 7.18 9.96 -8.90
N LEU A 54 7.06 10.10 -7.56
CA LEU A 54 5.81 9.86 -6.84
C LEU A 54 5.26 11.21 -6.39
N ARG A 55 4.33 11.76 -7.17
CA ARG A 55 3.62 12.98 -6.74
C ARG A 55 2.92 12.68 -5.41
N SER A 56 2.73 13.67 -4.54
CA SER A 56 2.11 13.52 -3.21
C SER A 56 0.84 12.65 -3.23
N GLY A 57 -0.01 12.79 -4.27
CA GLY A 57 -1.20 11.96 -4.45
C GLY A 57 -0.95 10.48 -4.78
N GLU A 58 0.14 10.13 -5.45
CA GLU A 58 0.53 8.73 -5.72
C GLU A 58 1.05 8.05 -4.45
N ALA A 59 1.83 8.78 -3.64
CA ALA A 59 2.30 8.31 -2.34
C ALA A 59 1.14 8.08 -1.37
N GLU A 60 0.17 8.99 -1.32
CA GLU A 60 -1.04 8.84 -0.51
C GLU A 60 -1.84 7.59 -0.92
N ALA A 61 -2.02 7.37 -2.21
CA ALA A 61 -2.74 6.21 -2.73
C ALA A 61 -2.05 4.89 -2.32
N ILE A 62 -0.72 4.79 -2.48
CA ILE A 62 0.05 3.60 -2.06
C ILE A 62 -0.09 3.38 -0.55
N CYS A 63 0.07 4.42 0.27
CA CYS A 63 -0.08 4.33 1.72
C CYS A 63 -1.47 3.84 2.13
N ARG A 64 -2.51 4.35 1.45
CA ARG A 64 -3.90 3.94 1.64
C ARG A 64 -4.09 2.47 1.29
N HIS A 65 -3.54 1.99 0.17
CA HIS A 65 -3.65 0.58 -0.20
C HIS A 65 -2.88 -0.33 0.76
N VAL A 66 -1.66 0.03 1.18
CA VAL A 66 -0.88 -0.70 2.18
C VAL A 66 -1.69 -0.77 3.48
N PHE A 67 -2.26 0.35 3.94
CA PHE A 67 -3.13 0.39 5.11
C PHE A 67 -4.33 -0.54 4.96
N LEU A 68 -5.01 -0.55 3.81
CA LEU A 68 -6.19 -1.41 3.58
C LEU A 68 -5.82 -2.91 3.65
N LEU A 69 -4.66 -3.29 3.12
CA LEU A 69 -4.13 -4.65 3.25
C LEU A 69 -3.91 -5.05 4.72
N ILE A 70 -3.54 -4.11 5.59
CA ILE A 70 -3.24 -4.37 7.01
C ILE A 70 -4.40 -4.04 8.00
N SER A 71 -5.39 -3.26 7.61
CA SER A 71 -6.37 -2.62 8.50
C SER A 71 -7.41 -3.53 9.17
N ASP A 72 -7.42 -4.85 8.85
CA ASP A 72 -8.36 -5.80 9.50
C ASP A 72 -7.87 -6.20 10.89
N HIS A 73 -6.68 -5.77 11.26
CA HIS A 73 -6.10 -6.18 12.51
C HIS A 73 -6.69 -5.33 13.64
N SER A 74 -7.50 -5.97 14.46
CA SER A 74 -8.29 -5.34 15.52
C SER A 74 -7.46 -4.55 16.54
N TRP A 75 -6.15 -4.81 16.66
CA TRP A 75 -5.25 -4.03 17.52
C TRP A 75 -4.72 -2.74 16.88
N LEU A 76 -4.80 -2.60 15.55
CA LEU A 76 -4.38 -1.37 14.84
C LEU A 76 -5.45 -0.29 14.81
N GLN A 77 -6.71 -0.70 14.85
CA GLN A 77 -7.84 0.21 14.94
C GLN A 77 -7.69 1.17 16.14
N PRO A 78 -7.37 0.70 17.37
CA PRO A 78 -6.89 1.50 18.50
C PRO A 78 -5.90 2.62 18.13
N LEU A 79 -4.76 2.28 17.53
CA LEU A 79 -3.67 3.20 17.22
C LEU A 79 -4.05 4.21 16.15
N TYR A 80 -4.73 3.75 15.11
CA TYR A 80 -5.26 4.60 14.05
C TYR A 80 -6.17 5.69 14.64
N ARG A 81 -7.06 5.34 15.57
CA ARG A 81 -7.95 6.33 16.19
C ARG A 81 -7.24 7.35 17.07
N ILE A 82 -6.17 6.96 17.75
CA ILE A 82 -5.39 7.90 18.56
C ILE A 82 -4.70 8.88 17.63
N ILE A 83 -4.08 8.39 16.57
CA ILE A 83 -3.45 9.22 15.55
C ILE A 83 -4.46 10.14 14.89
N ASP A 84 -5.60 9.63 14.40
CA ASP A 84 -6.68 10.41 13.80
C ASP A 84 -7.14 11.56 14.73
N PHE A 85 -7.25 11.28 16.03
CA PHE A 85 -7.57 12.29 17.03
C PHE A 85 -6.45 13.33 17.22
N ILE A 86 -5.19 12.90 17.24
CA ILE A 86 -4.02 13.80 17.31
C ILE A 86 -3.96 14.73 16.11
N VAL A 87 -4.18 14.19 14.92
CA VAL A 87 -4.15 14.93 13.67
C VAL A 87 -5.27 15.98 13.65
N MET A 88 -6.49 15.58 14.02
CA MET A 88 -7.61 16.50 14.14
C MET A 88 -7.31 17.66 15.11
N LYS A 89 -6.73 17.37 16.27
CA LYS A 89 -6.38 18.38 17.29
C LYS A 89 -5.24 19.29 16.83
N TYR A 90 -4.22 18.73 16.17
CA TYR A 90 -3.15 19.51 15.55
C TYR A 90 -3.68 20.53 14.54
N TYR A 91 -4.61 20.15 13.65
CA TYR A 91 -5.22 21.10 12.71
C TYR A 91 -6.13 22.14 13.39
N GLN A 92 -6.55 21.91 14.63
CA GLN A 92 -7.25 22.90 15.47
C GLN A 92 -6.29 23.81 16.23
N GLY A 93 -4.97 23.59 16.13
CA GLY A 93 -3.97 24.30 16.93
C GLY A 93 -3.95 23.86 18.39
N GLU A 94 -4.46 22.66 18.69
CA GLU A 94 -4.60 22.14 20.05
C GLU A 94 -3.70 20.91 20.30
N ASN A 95 -3.14 20.80 21.49
CA ASN A 95 -2.44 19.60 21.94
C ASN A 95 -3.42 18.54 22.48
N VAL A 96 -3.07 17.26 22.34
CA VAL A 96 -3.94 16.17 22.80
C VAL A 96 -3.72 15.90 24.28
N LYS A 97 -4.68 16.29 25.11
CA LYS A 97 -4.69 15.92 26.53
C LYS A 97 -4.96 14.41 26.68
N ILE A 98 -4.14 13.70 27.46
CA ILE A 98 -4.32 12.26 27.69
C ILE A 98 -5.69 11.96 28.34
N SER A 99 -6.19 12.87 29.16
CA SER A 99 -7.53 12.78 29.76
C SER A 99 -8.66 12.82 28.72
N GLU A 100 -8.52 13.64 27.67
CA GLU A 100 -9.47 13.69 26.55
C GLU A 100 -9.41 12.41 25.72
N LEU A 101 -8.20 11.93 25.44
CA LEU A 101 -7.99 10.68 24.73
C LEU A 101 -8.58 9.49 25.50
N THR A 102 -8.44 9.49 26.83
CA THR A 102 -9.05 8.50 27.73
C THR A 102 -10.58 8.56 27.67
N ARG A 103 -11.16 9.76 27.69
CA ARG A 103 -12.63 9.95 27.58
C ARG A 103 -13.16 9.52 26.22
N MET A 104 -12.43 9.80 25.14
CA MET A 104 -12.74 9.32 23.79
C MET A 104 -12.69 7.78 23.76
N TRP A 105 -11.63 7.19 24.33
CA TRP A 105 -11.42 5.75 24.38
C TRP A 105 -12.55 5.03 25.11
N LYS A 106 -12.86 5.46 26.33
CA LYS A 106 -13.94 4.91 27.16
C LYS A 106 -15.28 4.95 26.43
N ARG A 107 -15.70 6.13 25.96
CA ARG A 107 -16.98 6.31 25.24
C ARG A 107 -17.12 5.37 24.04
N LYS A 108 -16.03 5.09 23.34
CA LYS A 108 -16.07 4.27 22.13
C LYS A 108 -16.12 2.77 22.44
N PHE A 109 -15.32 2.31 23.39
CA PHE A 109 -15.20 0.89 23.68
C PHE A 109 -16.26 0.38 24.67
N GLU A 110 -16.68 1.20 25.64
CA GLU A 110 -17.81 0.90 26.53
C GLU A 110 -19.11 0.70 25.74
N ARG A 111 -19.39 1.55 24.75
CA ARG A 111 -20.56 1.42 23.86
C ARG A 111 -20.57 0.13 23.04
N THR A 112 -19.41 -0.46 22.78
CA THR A 112 -19.32 -1.69 21.98
C THR A 112 -19.37 -2.96 22.82
N GLY A 113 -19.41 -2.87 24.15
CA GLY A 113 -19.34 -4.02 25.06
C GLY A 113 -18.06 -4.85 24.93
N ARG A 114 -17.10 -4.39 24.12
CA ARG A 114 -15.81 -5.04 23.91
C ARG A 114 -14.80 -4.35 24.80
N SER A 115 -14.38 -5.03 25.87
CA SER A 115 -13.16 -4.64 26.57
C SER A 115 -12.05 -4.52 25.51
N PRO A 116 -11.38 -3.36 25.40
CA PRO A 116 -10.25 -3.25 24.50
C PRO A 116 -9.27 -4.37 24.86
N ARG A 117 -8.95 -5.26 23.92
CA ARG A 117 -7.76 -6.13 24.06
C ARG A 117 -6.47 -5.30 24.21
N PHE A 118 -6.55 -4.00 23.93
CA PHE A 118 -5.46 -3.06 23.86
C PHE A 118 -5.71 -1.89 24.81
N ARG A 119 -4.89 -1.75 25.86
CA ARG A 119 -4.98 -0.63 26.80
C ARG A 119 -4.52 0.66 26.12
N LEU A 120 -5.17 1.77 26.46
CA LEU A 120 -4.80 3.09 25.91
C LEU A 120 -3.33 3.41 26.19
N ASP A 121 -2.86 3.16 27.40
CA ASP A 121 -1.46 3.39 27.80
C ASP A 121 -0.48 2.61 26.92
N SER A 122 -0.81 1.35 26.59
CA SER A 122 0.02 0.53 25.69
C SER A 122 0.06 1.09 24.27
N ALA A 123 -1.02 1.75 23.84
CA ALA A 123 -1.10 2.39 22.55
C ALA A 123 -0.26 3.68 22.50
N ILE A 124 -0.39 4.54 23.51
CA ILE A 124 0.41 5.74 23.67
C ILE A 124 1.89 5.38 23.74
N MET A 125 2.25 4.43 24.61
CA MET A 125 3.62 3.95 24.76
C MET A 125 4.17 3.41 23.45
N LEU A 126 3.34 2.75 22.62
CA LEU A 126 3.77 2.32 21.30
C LEU A 126 4.00 3.53 20.37
N LEU A 127 3.11 4.52 20.32
CA LEU A 127 3.30 5.71 19.48
C LEU A 127 4.56 6.52 19.86
N GLU A 128 4.83 6.66 21.16
CA GLU A 128 6.06 7.27 21.70
C GLU A 128 7.30 6.50 21.21
N ASN A 129 7.27 5.18 21.39
CA ASN A 129 8.30 4.26 20.93
C ASN A 129 8.56 4.26 19.42
N LEU A 130 7.58 4.69 18.65
CA LEU A 130 7.66 4.80 17.20
C LEU A 130 8.07 6.21 16.75
N GLY A 131 8.32 7.14 17.68
CA GLY A 131 8.68 8.53 17.38
C GLY A 131 7.55 9.31 16.72
N ILE A 132 6.30 8.87 16.91
CA ILE A 132 5.11 9.50 16.30
C ILE A 132 4.63 10.66 17.18
N VAL A 133 4.70 10.46 18.49
CA VAL A 133 4.29 11.44 19.50
C VAL A 133 5.35 11.55 20.58
N GLU A 134 5.39 12.70 21.25
CA GLU A 134 6.14 12.92 22.47
C GLU A 134 5.18 13.33 23.58
N ARG A 135 5.39 12.81 24.78
CA ARG A 135 4.62 13.23 25.95
C ARG A 135 5.29 14.43 26.59
N SER A 136 4.51 15.45 26.88
CA SER A 136 4.94 16.57 27.73
C SER A 136 3.90 16.86 28.80
N THR A 137 4.24 17.79 29.69
CA THR A 137 3.35 18.29 30.73
C THR A 137 3.09 19.77 30.49
N GLU A 138 1.82 20.17 30.52
CA GLU A 138 1.40 21.57 30.41
C GLU A 138 0.76 22.05 31.71
N ALA A 139 0.81 23.36 31.97
CA ALA A 139 0.04 23.97 33.04
C ALA A 139 -1.46 23.84 32.74
N GLY A 140 -2.21 23.40 33.75
CA GLY A 140 -3.66 23.29 33.70
C GLY A 140 -4.35 24.65 33.73
N PRO A 141 -5.66 24.70 33.48
CA PRO A 141 -6.45 25.94 33.38
C PRO A 141 -6.45 26.77 34.67
N ASP A 142 -6.13 26.13 35.79
CA ASP A 142 -6.06 26.64 37.15
C ASP A 142 -4.63 26.98 37.60
N ASN A 143 -3.62 26.84 36.73
CA ASN A 143 -2.17 27.06 36.99
C ASN A 143 -1.56 26.23 38.15
N GLU A 144 -2.37 25.55 38.95
CA GLU A 144 -1.95 24.66 40.03
C GLU A 144 -1.94 23.18 39.63
N SER A 145 -2.70 22.82 38.59
CA SER A 145 -2.73 21.46 38.05
C SER A 145 -1.77 21.29 36.87
N SER A 146 -1.21 20.10 36.70
CA SER A 146 -0.41 19.74 35.54
C SER A 146 -1.17 18.73 34.68
N VAL A 147 -1.12 18.91 33.36
CA VAL A 147 -1.87 18.09 32.41
C VAL A 147 -0.89 17.41 31.46
N GLU A 148 -0.94 16.08 31.41
CA GLU A 148 -0.19 15.34 30.39
C GLU A 148 -0.82 15.53 29.01
N VAL A 149 0.03 15.92 28.05
CA VAL A 149 -0.34 16.09 26.66
C VAL A 149 0.54 15.24 25.75
N LEU A 150 0.00 14.89 24.58
CA LEU A 150 0.71 14.25 23.49
C LEU A 150 0.92 15.26 22.38
N ASN A 151 2.18 15.52 22.05
CA ASN A 151 2.57 16.40 20.96
C ASN A 151 3.00 15.57 19.75
N PRO A 152 2.57 15.93 18.54
CA PRO A 152 3.18 15.42 17.32
C PRO A 152 4.69 15.69 17.31
N THR A 153 5.50 14.69 16.95
CA THR A 153 6.94 14.93 16.74
C THR A 153 7.17 15.81 15.50
N PRO A 154 8.34 16.47 15.35
CA PRO A 154 8.67 17.21 14.13
C PRO A 154 8.58 16.36 12.85
N GLN A 155 8.78 15.04 12.97
CA GLN A 155 8.62 14.10 11.86
C GLN A 155 7.15 13.96 11.47
N LEU A 156 6.25 13.83 12.45
CA LEU A 156 4.80 13.81 12.20
C LEU A 156 4.28 15.17 11.72
N ILE A 157 4.82 16.28 12.20
CA ILE A 157 4.42 17.63 11.76
C ILE A 157 4.79 17.87 10.29
N ARG A 158 6.06 17.64 9.91
CA ARG A 158 6.49 17.71 8.51
C ARG A 158 5.64 16.82 7.61
N PHE A 159 5.23 15.68 8.15
CA PHE A 159 4.34 14.77 7.48
C PHE A 159 2.94 15.41 7.25
N LEU A 160 2.32 15.97 8.29
CA LEU A 160 1.01 16.63 8.20
C LEU A 160 1.02 17.87 7.30
N GLU A 161 2.11 18.62 7.31
CA GLU A 161 2.32 19.80 6.46
C GLU A 161 2.56 19.45 4.98
N SER A 162 2.92 18.21 4.67
CA SER A 162 3.08 17.75 3.28
C SER A 162 1.76 17.69 2.49
N GLY A 163 0.62 17.94 3.15
CA GLY A 163 -0.72 17.91 2.54
C GLY A 163 -1.20 16.50 2.20
N ILE A 164 -0.58 15.48 2.77
CA ILE A 164 -0.94 14.07 2.58
C ILE A 164 -1.78 13.64 3.78
N ASP A 165 -3.10 13.65 3.66
CA ASP A 165 -4.05 13.36 4.76
C ASP A 165 -3.85 11.99 5.45
N MET A 166 -3.09 11.08 4.83
CA MET A 166 -2.98 9.68 5.25
C MET A 166 -1.67 9.29 5.92
N GLY A 167 -0.59 10.06 5.91
CA GLY A 167 0.68 9.47 6.38
C GLY A 167 0.99 9.43 7.87
N PRO A 168 0.15 9.92 8.81
CA PRO A 168 0.18 9.38 10.17
C PRO A 168 -0.21 7.89 10.18
N ILE A 169 -1.08 7.47 9.25
CA ILE A 169 -1.48 6.07 9.03
C ILE A 169 -0.40 5.29 8.29
N ALA A 170 0.32 5.93 7.36
CA ALA A 170 1.49 5.36 6.71
C ALA A 170 2.63 5.15 7.73
N ILE A 171 2.98 6.17 8.51
CA ILE A 171 3.99 6.06 9.56
C ILE A 171 3.57 4.98 10.55
N LEU A 172 2.30 4.95 10.99
CA LEU A 172 1.81 3.88 11.85
C LEU A 172 2.00 2.50 11.19
N ALA A 173 1.51 2.32 9.97
CA ALA A 173 1.64 1.08 9.20
C ALA A 173 3.10 0.61 9.13
N LEU A 174 4.02 1.50 8.77
CA LEU A 174 5.46 1.26 8.62
C LEU A 174 6.16 0.96 9.94
N SER A 175 5.82 1.70 10.98
CA SER A 175 6.34 1.53 12.33
C SER A 175 5.85 0.21 12.97
N ILE A 176 4.66 -0.25 12.60
CA ILE A 176 4.13 -1.58 12.97
C ILE A 176 4.87 -2.71 12.27
N PHE A 177 5.27 -2.53 11.01
CA PHE A 177 6.02 -3.52 10.25
C PHE A 177 7.35 -3.91 10.95
N GLU A 178 7.94 -3.01 11.73
CA GLU A 178 9.19 -3.27 12.47
C GLU A 178 9.03 -4.09 13.75
N ARG A 179 7.86 -4.04 14.42
CA ARG A 179 7.70 -4.51 15.81
C ARG A 179 6.99 -5.86 16.00
N ARG A 180 7.04 -6.75 15.00
CA ARG A 180 6.75 -8.21 15.15
C ARG A 180 5.28 -8.65 15.34
N TYR A 181 4.27 -7.77 15.26
CA TYR A 181 2.88 -8.15 15.59
C TYR A 181 1.94 -8.37 14.40
N PHE A 182 2.43 -8.28 13.16
CA PHE A 182 1.55 -8.30 11.99
C PHE A 182 1.75 -9.55 11.12
N ASP A 183 0.63 -10.11 10.65
CA ASP A 183 0.65 -11.05 9.55
C ASP A 183 0.87 -10.29 8.24
N ILE A 184 2.14 -10.13 7.87
CA ILE A 184 2.52 -9.43 6.63
C ILE A 184 2.30 -10.29 5.38
N ARG A 185 1.87 -11.55 5.52
CA ARG A 185 1.68 -12.48 4.40
C ARG A 185 0.75 -11.92 3.32
N PRO A 186 -0.34 -11.17 3.60
CA PRO A 186 -1.15 -10.54 2.56
C PRO A 186 -0.38 -9.50 1.74
N LEU A 187 0.43 -8.67 2.40
CA LEU A 187 1.26 -7.68 1.71
C LEU A 187 2.37 -8.36 0.91
N ARG A 188 3.07 -9.32 1.52
CA ARG A 188 4.12 -10.10 0.86
C ARG A 188 3.57 -10.88 -0.33
N LEU A 189 2.40 -11.49 -0.18
CA LEU A 189 1.70 -12.15 -1.26
C LEU A 189 1.44 -11.16 -2.41
N ALA A 190 0.90 -9.98 -2.13
CA ALA A 190 0.64 -8.97 -3.14
C ALA A 190 1.93 -8.50 -3.83
N ILE A 191 2.91 -8.00 -3.06
CA ILE A 191 4.17 -7.48 -3.59
C ILE A 191 4.89 -8.54 -4.41
N GLU A 192 5.12 -9.71 -3.83
CA GLU A 192 5.92 -10.70 -4.52
C GLU A 192 5.17 -11.33 -5.72
N THR A 193 3.84 -11.39 -5.71
CA THR A 193 3.08 -11.82 -6.91
C THR A 193 3.20 -10.77 -8.01
N VAL A 194 3.10 -9.48 -7.67
CA VAL A 194 3.29 -8.39 -8.62
C VAL A 194 4.71 -8.42 -9.20
N GLN A 195 5.73 -8.53 -8.35
CA GLN A 195 7.12 -8.62 -8.79
C GLN A 195 7.34 -9.83 -9.71
N ASP A 196 6.87 -11.02 -9.33
CA ASP A 196 7.06 -12.25 -10.13
C ASP A 196 6.39 -12.19 -11.52
N VAL A 197 5.35 -11.36 -11.70
CA VAL A 197 4.55 -11.34 -12.94
C VAL A 197 4.90 -10.16 -13.83
N VAL A 198 5.05 -8.97 -13.27
CA VAL A 198 5.13 -7.73 -14.06
C VAL A 198 6.43 -6.96 -13.89
N ILE A 199 7.41 -7.49 -13.15
CA ILE A 199 8.72 -6.88 -12.98
C ILE A 199 9.80 -7.88 -13.42
N ASP A 200 10.78 -7.44 -14.21
CA ASP A 200 11.91 -8.28 -14.64
C ASP A 200 12.99 -8.44 -13.55
N GLU A 201 14.09 -9.10 -13.89
CA GLU A 201 15.19 -9.38 -12.95
C GLU A 201 15.95 -8.12 -12.56
N GLU A 202 15.98 -7.12 -13.45
CA GLU A 202 16.61 -5.81 -13.29
C GLU A 202 15.73 -4.78 -12.57
N GLY A 203 14.44 -5.08 -12.37
CA GLY A 203 13.47 -4.21 -11.72
C GLY A 203 12.67 -3.33 -12.68
N ASN A 204 12.68 -3.58 -13.98
CA ASN A 204 11.86 -2.86 -14.96
C ASN A 204 10.47 -3.47 -15.12
N GLU A 205 9.51 -2.65 -15.58
CA GLU A 205 8.14 -3.08 -15.81
C GLU A 205 7.99 -3.91 -17.10
N ILE A 206 7.29 -5.05 -17.00
CA ILE A 206 6.94 -5.91 -18.13
C ILE A 206 5.59 -5.47 -18.72
N ASP A 207 5.60 -4.85 -19.90
CA ASP A 207 4.40 -4.29 -20.53
C ASP A 207 3.40 -5.35 -21.04
N ARG A 208 3.80 -6.62 -21.12
CA ARG A 208 2.97 -7.72 -21.63
C ARG A 208 1.64 -7.88 -20.89
N PHE A 209 1.59 -7.52 -19.61
CA PHE A 209 0.40 -7.63 -18.77
C PHE A 209 -0.38 -6.31 -18.65
N ALA A 210 0.09 -5.23 -19.27
CA ALA A 210 -0.55 -3.94 -19.17
C ALA A 210 -1.84 -3.88 -20.00
N LEU A 211 -2.91 -3.39 -19.37
CA LEU A 211 -4.19 -3.07 -20.00
C LEU A 211 -4.21 -1.58 -20.34
N TYR A 212 -4.45 -1.27 -21.60
CA TYR A 212 -4.54 0.09 -22.12
C TYR A 212 -5.99 0.42 -22.48
N GLU A 213 -6.37 1.69 -22.31
CA GLU A 213 -7.55 2.23 -23.00
C GLU A 213 -7.25 2.26 -24.50
N PRO A 214 -8.07 1.66 -25.36
CA PRO A 214 -7.87 1.82 -26.78
C PRO A 214 -8.11 3.29 -27.15
N ARG A 215 -7.33 3.78 -28.12
CA ARG A 215 -7.59 5.03 -28.82
C ARG A 215 -7.67 4.72 -30.29
N TYR A 216 -8.58 5.39 -30.99
CA TYR A 216 -8.82 5.13 -32.39
C TYR A 216 -8.40 6.36 -33.19
N GLU A 217 -7.46 6.19 -34.10
CA GLU A 217 -6.92 7.25 -34.95
C GLU A 217 -7.46 7.09 -36.38
N CYS A 218 -7.98 8.18 -36.94
CA CYS A 218 -8.45 8.23 -38.32
C CYS A 218 -7.25 8.35 -39.27
N THR A 219 -7.10 7.43 -40.22
CA THR A 219 -5.96 7.44 -41.15
C THR A 219 -6.00 8.57 -42.18
N ILE A 220 -7.18 9.16 -42.39
CA ILE A 220 -7.38 10.21 -43.42
C ILE A 220 -6.97 11.58 -42.87
N CYS A 221 -7.43 11.95 -41.66
CA CYS A 221 -7.17 13.27 -41.07
C CYS A 221 -6.24 13.26 -39.84
N GLY A 222 -5.95 12.09 -39.25
CA GLY A 222 -5.13 11.96 -38.04
C GLY A 222 -5.87 12.22 -36.73
N ASP A 223 -7.18 12.50 -36.75
CA ASP A 223 -7.96 12.75 -35.54
C ASP A 223 -8.05 11.51 -34.64
N VAL A 224 -8.04 11.72 -33.31
CA VAL A 224 -7.99 10.65 -32.31
C VAL A 224 -9.25 10.64 -31.44
N PHE A 225 -9.88 9.48 -31.34
CA PHE A 225 -11.15 9.23 -30.67
C PHE A 225 -11.00 8.21 -29.53
N ARG A 226 -11.95 8.21 -28.58
CA ARG A 226 -11.92 7.34 -27.40
C ARG A 226 -12.64 6.02 -27.63
N THR A 227 -13.66 6.02 -28.49
CA THR A 227 -14.48 4.85 -28.77
C THR A 227 -14.47 4.52 -30.25
N ARG A 228 -14.77 3.26 -30.58
CA ARG A 228 -14.83 2.81 -31.96
C ARG A 228 -16.04 3.42 -32.66
N GLU A 229 -17.10 3.69 -31.91
CA GLU A 229 -18.32 4.33 -32.36
C GLU A 229 -18.07 5.78 -32.78
N GLU A 230 -17.33 6.55 -31.96
CA GLU A 230 -16.95 7.94 -32.26
C GLU A 230 -16.17 8.05 -33.57
N ILE A 231 -15.12 7.24 -33.75
CA ILE A 231 -14.33 7.29 -34.99
C ILE A 231 -15.15 6.80 -36.19
N SER A 232 -16.00 5.79 -36.02
CA SER A 232 -16.84 5.28 -37.10
C SER A 232 -17.85 6.33 -37.56
N HIS A 233 -18.38 7.10 -36.61
CA HIS A 233 -19.27 8.22 -36.89
C HIS A 233 -18.53 9.34 -37.63
N HIS A 234 -17.36 9.74 -37.12
CA HIS A 234 -16.52 10.74 -37.76
C HIS A 234 -16.18 10.36 -39.21
N ILE A 235 -15.76 9.11 -39.47
CA ILE A 235 -15.41 8.67 -40.83
C ILE A 235 -16.60 8.76 -41.78
N LYS A 236 -17.81 8.41 -41.32
CA LYS A 236 -19.03 8.48 -42.14
C LYS A 236 -19.47 9.90 -42.46
N GLU A 237 -19.24 10.84 -41.55
CA GLU A 237 -19.70 12.23 -41.73
C GLU A 237 -18.67 13.11 -42.43
N SER A 238 -17.39 12.84 -42.23
CA SER A 238 -16.30 13.75 -42.63
C SER A 238 -15.54 13.30 -43.87
N HIS A 239 -15.63 12.02 -44.26
CA HIS A 239 -14.83 11.45 -45.35
C HIS A 239 -15.68 10.65 -46.34
N GLU A 240 -15.29 10.64 -47.61
CA GLU A 240 -15.87 9.74 -48.61
C GLU A 240 -15.34 8.31 -48.40
N ILE A 241 -16.27 7.37 -48.18
CA ILE A 241 -15.93 5.97 -47.86
C ILE A 241 -15.94 5.16 -49.15
N HIS A 242 -14.76 4.71 -49.58
CA HIS A 242 -14.61 3.81 -50.75
C HIS A 242 -14.32 2.35 -50.36
N MET A 243 -14.01 2.10 -49.09
CA MET A 243 -13.65 0.78 -48.55
C MET A 243 -14.40 0.49 -47.24
N SER A 244 -14.02 -0.55 -46.50
CA SER A 244 -14.59 -0.78 -45.17
C SER A 244 -14.13 0.31 -44.20
N ILE A 245 -15.02 0.77 -43.32
CA ILE A 245 -14.69 1.77 -42.29
C ILE A 245 -13.49 1.33 -41.44
N ASN A 246 -13.34 0.02 -41.22
CA ASN A 246 -12.24 -0.53 -40.43
C ASN A 246 -10.86 -0.29 -41.08
N ASP A 247 -10.81 -0.11 -42.40
CA ASP A 247 -9.55 0.15 -43.11
C ASP A 247 -9.02 1.56 -42.82
N TYR A 248 -9.86 2.45 -42.27
CA TYR A 248 -9.52 3.82 -41.91
C TYR A 248 -9.28 4.02 -40.40
N ILE A 249 -9.33 2.95 -39.61
CA ILE A 249 -9.19 3.00 -38.15
C ILE A 249 -7.88 2.35 -37.74
N ILE A 250 -6.96 3.13 -37.15
CA ILE A 250 -5.81 2.58 -36.43
C ILE A 250 -6.13 2.56 -34.94
N GLU A 251 -6.08 1.37 -34.33
CA GLU A 251 -6.15 1.24 -32.88
C GLU A 251 -4.77 1.45 -32.26
N ARG A 252 -4.64 2.49 -31.44
CA ARG A 252 -3.45 2.86 -30.67
C ARG A 252 -3.63 2.53 -29.19
N LYS A 253 -2.52 2.25 -28.51
CA LYS A 253 -2.50 2.19 -27.04
C LYS A 253 -2.71 3.60 -26.47
N GLY A 254 -3.79 3.80 -25.74
CA GLY A 254 -4.09 5.02 -25.01
C GLY A 254 -3.49 5.03 -23.61
N LYS A 255 -4.27 5.49 -22.62
CA LYS A 255 -3.83 5.56 -21.22
C LYS A 255 -3.76 4.16 -20.62
N LYS A 256 -2.69 3.85 -19.87
CA LYS A 256 -2.58 2.60 -19.12
C LYS A 256 -3.64 2.57 -18.00
N LYS A 257 -4.55 1.59 -18.04
CA LYS A 257 -5.59 1.36 -17.01
C LYS A 257 -5.07 0.58 -15.81
N GLY A 258 -4.12 -0.32 -16.03
CA GLY A 258 -3.61 -1.22 -15.01
C GLY A 258 -2.91 -2.42 -15.59
N TYR A 259 -2.70 -3.44 -14.77
CA TYR A 259 -2.05 -4.69 -15.15
C TYR A 259 -2.95 -5.87 -14.83
N LEU A 260 -3.04 -6.82 -15.74
CA LEU A 260 -3.83 -8.04 -15.58
C LEU A 260 -2.97 -9.14 -14.98
N ILE A 261 -3.08 -9.33 -13.68
CA ILE A 261 -2.35 -10.40 -12.98
C ILE A 261 -3.26 -11.61 -12.81
N PRO A 262 -2.93 -12.77 -13.41
CA PRO A 262 -3.78 -13.96 -13.27
C PRO A 262 -3.85 -14.42 -11.82
N ILE A 263 -5.06 -14.76 -11.35
CA ILE A 263 -5.30 -15.18 -9.96
C ILE A 263 -4.48 -16.44 -9.60
N SER A 264 -4.18 -17.30 -10.59
CA SER A 264 -3.34 -18.49 -10.41
C SER A 264 -1.96 -18.16 -9.82
N HIS A 265 -1.38 -17.00 -10.14
CA HIS A 265 -0.09 -16.58 -9.57
C HIS A 265 -0.20 -16.27 -8.07
N PHE A 266 -1.31 -15.71 -7.61
CA PHE A 266 -1.54 -15.52 -6.17
C PHE A 266 -1.62 -16.85 -5.43
N TYR A 267 -2.25 -17.88 -6.01
CA TYR A 267 -2.28 -19.21 -5.38
C TYR A 267 -0.90 -19.89 -5.38
N PHE A 268 -0.16 -19.76 -6.48
CA PHE A 268 1.19 -20.28 -6.56
C PHE A 268 2.09 -19.64 -5.50
N LYS A 269 2.05 -18.30 -5.40
CA LYS A 269 2.85 -17.56 -4.44
C LYS A 269 2.39 -17.78 -3.00
N GLY A 270 1.08 -17.84 -2.77
CA GLY A 270 0.50 -18.13 -1.46
C GLY A 270 0.98 -19.48 -0.91
N ARG A 271 1.04 -20.52 -1.74
CA ARG A 271 1.59 -21.82 -1.33
C ARG A 271 3.05 -21.73 -0.88
N ARG A 272 3.89 -20.94 -1.57
CA ARG A 272 5.30 -20.70 -1.17
C ARG A 272 5.40 -19.97 0.17
N LEU A 273 4.43 -19.12 0.50
CA LEU A 273 4.32 -18.40 1.77
C LEU A 273 3.64 -19.22 2.88
N GLY A 274 3.32 -20.49 2.64
CA GLY A 274 2.62 -21.35 3.59
C GLY A 274 1.16 -20.94 3.84
N LEU A 275 0.51 -20.32 2.85
CA LEU A 275 -0.91 -19.99 2.88
C LEU A 275 -1.73 -21.12 2.22
N SER A 276 -2.87 -21.45 2.84
CA SER A 276 -3.86 -22.33 2.22
C SER A 276 -4.59 -21.62 1.06
N PRO A 277 -5.20 -22.35 0.12
CA PRO A 277 -6.08 -21.75 -0.89
C PRO A 277 -7.20 -20.90 -0.27
N GLU A 278 -7.72 -21.29 0.90
CA GLU A 278 -8.75 -20.56 1.64
C GLU A 278 -8.22 -19.23 2.18
N ASP A 279 -6.97 -19.19 2.68
CA ASP A 279 -6.32 -17.95 3.11
C ASP A 279 -6.12 -17.00 1.93
N VAL A 280 -5.64 -17.51 0.79
CA VAL A 280 -5.47 -16.71 -0.43
C VAL A 280 -6.82 -16.15 -0.89
N ASN A 281 -7.87 -16.96 -0.91
CA ASN A 281 -9.23 -16.52 -1.23
C ASN A 281 -9.74 -15.44 -0.28
N LYS A 282 -9.50 -15.59 1.02
CA LYS A 282 -9.87 -14.60 2.02
C LYS A 282 -9.14 -13.28 1.81
N ILE A 283 -7.85 -13.32 1.47
CA ILE A 283 -7.05 -12.13 1.14
C ILE A 283 -7.59 -11.48 -0.15
N LEU A 284 -7.76 -12.24 -1.23
CA LEU A 284 -8.26 -11.71 -2.50
C LEU A 284 -9.66 -11.10 -2.37
N SER A 285 -10.60 -11.81 -1.73
CA SER A 285 -11.99 -11.37 -1.61
C SER A 285 -12.17 -10.21 -0.64
N ARG A 286 -11.58 -10.27 0.56
CA ARG A 286 -11.77 -9.25 1.60
C ARG A 286 -10.82 -8.08 1.43
N LYS A 287 -9.53 -8.35 1.26
CA LYS A 287 -8.50 -7.29 1.27
C LYS A 287 -8.36 -6.61 -0.07
N ILE A 288 -8.32 -7.38 -1.14
CA ILE A 288 -8.03 -6.84 -2.47
C ILE A 288 -9.33 -6.38 -3.15
N CYS A 289 -10.35 -7.22 -3.19
CA CYS A 289 -11.61 -6.87 -3.84
C CYS A 289 -12.47 -5.95 -2.95
N ALA A 290 -12.90 -6.40 -1.76
CA ALA A 290 -13.87 -5.63 -0.97
C ALA A 290 -13.33 -4.27 -0.49
N LEU A 291 -12.08 -4.23 -0.03
CA LEU A 291 -11.41 -2.99 0.37
C LEU A 291 -10.74 -2.26 -0.80
N LYS A 292 -10.78 -2.79 -2.03
CA LYS A 292 -10.13 -2.22 -3.22
C LYS A 292 -8.62 -2.02 -3.05
N ALA A 293 -7.95 -2.83 -2.23
CA ALA A 293 -6.50 -2.81 -2.18
C ALA A 293 -5.95 -3.35 -3.51
N LEU A 294 -4.91 -2.71 -4.06
CA LEU A 294 -4.31 -3.00 -5.39
C LEU A 294 -5.14 -2.58 -6.60
N VAL A 295 -6.40 -2.14 -6.45
CA VAL A 295 -7.31 -1.89 -7.59
C VAL A 295 -7.22 -0.42 -8.02
N PRO A 296 -7.19 -0.10 -9.34
CA PRO A 296 -7.16 1.29 -9.81
C PRO A 296 -8.31 2.14 -9.27
N PRO A 297 -8.08 3.46 -9.05
CA PRO A 297 -9.15 4.38 -8.71
C PRO A 297 -10.21 4.43 -9.83
N GLY A 298 -11.49 4.55 -9.43
CA GLY A 298 -12.63 4.58 -10.36
C GLY A 298 -13.39 3.26 -10.49
N ILE A 299 -12.81 2.13 -10.05
CA ILE A 299 -13.53 0.86 -9.99
C ILE A 299 -14.54 0.89 -8.84
N LYS A 300 -15.85 0.82 -9.16
CA LYS A 300 -16.93 1.00 -8.18
C LYS A 300 -17.09 -0.20 -7.24
N LYS A 301 -17.02 -1.43 -7.75
CA LYS A 301 -17.06 -2.65 -6.92
C LYS A 301 -15.79 -3.46 -7.14
N GLY A 302 -15.23 -4.04 -6.07
CA GLY A 302 -14.02 -4.86 -6.17
C GLY A 302 -14.11 -6.03 -7.16
N LYS A 303 -15.31 -6.60 -7.33
CA LYS A 303 -15.56 -7.66 -8.31
C LYS A 303 -15.37 -7.19 -9.75
N ASP A 304 -15.57 -5.90 -10.02
CA ASP A 304 -15.39 -5.31 -11.35
C ASP A 304 -13.88 -5.23 -11.71
N ALA A 305 -12.98 -5.39 -10.74
CA ALA A 305 -11.55 -5.53 -10.97
C ALA A 305 -11.15 -6.94 -11.43
N LEU A 306 -12.07 -7.92 -11.37
CA LEU A 306 -11.82 -9.27 -11.87
C LEU A 306 -12.23 -9.35 -13.34
N ILE A 307 -11.25 -9.51 -14.21
CA ILE A 307 -11.45 -9.59 -15.66
C ILE A 307 -11.35 -11.05 -16.07
N LYS A 308 -12.43 -11.57 -16.66
CA LYS A 308 -12.51 -12.93 -17.17
C LYS A 308 -12.14 -12.94 -18.65
N ASN A 309 -11.02 -13.59 -18.96
CA ASN A 309 -10.65 -13.99 -20.32
C ASN A 309 -11.06 -15.45 -20.55
N LYS A 310 -11.02 -15.93 -21.80
CA LYS A 310 -11.53 -17.27 -22.20
C LYS A 310 -11.15 -18.39 -21.24
N ASP A 311 -9.89 -18.41 -20.78
CA ASP A 311 -9.35 -19.48 -19.95
C ASP A 311 -8.82 -19.02 -18.58
N THR A 312 -8.87 -17.71 -18.29
CA THR A 312 -8.20 -17.15 -17.10
C THR A 312 -9.03 -16.05 -16.45
N ILE A 313 -8.93 -15.96 -15.12
CA ILE A 313 -9.44 -14.83 -14.34
C ILE A 313 -8.23 -14.04 -13.86
N SER A 314 -8.18 -12.77 -14.21
CA SER A 314 -7.12 -11.86 -13.83
C SER A 314 -7.65 -10.75 -12.93
N LEU A 315 -6.83 -10.32 -11.99
CA LEU A 315 -7.06 -9.11 -11.21
C LEU A 315 -6.45 -7.91 -11.96
N LEU A 316 -7.23 -6.85 -12.13
CA LEU A 316 -6.74 -5.56 -12.58
C LEU A 316 -6.03 -4.84 -11.43
N VAL A 317 -4.71 -4.69 -11.55
CA VAL A 317 -3.85 -4.03 -10.57
C VAL A 317 -3.50 -2.61 -11.00
N ASP A 318 -3.53 -1.69 -10.04
CA ASP A 318 -3.18 -0.28 -10.19
C ASP A 318 -1.72 -0.11 -10.66
N PRO A 319 -1.45 0.69 -11.71
CA PRO A 319 -0.09 1.02 -12.13
C PRO A 319 0.83 1.52 -11.00
N LEU A 320 0.30 2.20 -9.98
CA LEU A 320 1.08 2.70 -8.84
C LEU A 320 1.70 1.55 -8.02
N TRP A 321 1.00 0.42 -7.93
CA TRP A 321 1.55 -0.77 -7.28
C TRP A 321 2.69 -1.39 -8.07
N ILE A 322 2.68 -1.25 -9.39
CA ILE A 322 3.76 -1.77 -10.23
C ILE A 322 5.02 -0.94 -10.02
N LYS A 323 4.91 0.39 -10.10
CA LYS A 323 6.02 1.31 -9.79
C LYS A 323 6.61 1.05 -8.41
N TYR A 324 5.74 0.84 -7.40
CA TYR A 324 6.16 0.52 -6.05
C TYR A 324 6.96 -0.80 -5.97
N CYS A 325 6.46 -1.86 -6.61
CA CYS A 325 7.09 -3.16 -6.61
C CYS A 325 8.42 -3.17 -7.40
N ALA A 326 8.48 -2.45 -8.52
CA ALA A 326 9.69 -2.20 -9.30
C ALA A 326 10.79 -1.59 -8.42
N ARG A 327 10.47 -0.51 -7.71
CA ARG A 327 11.40 0.19 -6.83
C ARG A 327 11.92 -0.69 -5.69
N ILE A 328 11.05 -1.48 -5.05
CA ILE A 328 11.47 -2.43 -4.02
C ILE A 328 12.51 -3.41 -4.60
N LYS A 329 12.27 -3.91 -5.81
CA LYS A 329 13.17 -4.85 -6.49
C LYS A 329 14.51 -4.18 -6.81
N SER A 330 14.50 -3.01 -7.45
CA SER A 330 15.72 -2.27 -7.80
C SER A 330 16.60 -1.95 -6.58
N ARG A 331 16.01 -1.50 -5.47
CA ARG A 331 16.75 -1.27 -4.22
C ARG A 331 17.31 -2.55 -3.60
N GLY A 332 16.56 -3.65 -3.73
CA GLY A 332 17.06 -4.97 -3.36
C GLY A 332 18.37 -5.28 -4.09
N LEU A 333 18.38 -5.07 -5.41
CA LEU A 333 19.55 -5.31 -6.26
C LEU A 333 20.70 -4.34 -5.96
N GLU A 334 20.43 -3.05 -5.74
CA GLU A 334 21.46 -2.06 -5.35
C GLU A 334 22.17 -2.46 -4.05
N ARG A 335 21.39 -2.88 -3.05
CA ARG A 335 21.94 -3.34 -1.76
C ARG A 335 22.71 -4.66 -1.89
N GLU A 336 22.28 -5.55 -2.78
CA GLU A 336 23.03 -6.77 -3.08
C GLU A 336 24.35 -6.44 -3.76
N ARG A 337 24.35 -5.56 -4.77
CA ARG A 337 25.56 -5.10 -5.49
C ARG A 337 26.55 -4.42 -4.55
N ALA A 338 26.08 -3.61 -3.61
CA ALA A 338 26.94 -2.92 -2.64
C ALA A 338 27.69 -3.87 -1.67
N ARG A 339 27.37 -5.18 -1.66
CA ARG A 339 28.05 -6.18 -0.82
C ARG A 339 29.20 -6.89 -1.55
N TRP A 340 29.27 -6.75 -2.87
CA TRP A 340 30.34 -7.29 -3.72
C TRP A 340 31.33 -6.18 -4.02
#